data_AF-A0AAE0F404-F1
#
_entry.id   AF-A0AAE0F404-F1
#
_cell.length_a   1.000
_cell.length_b   1.000
_cell.length_c   1.000
_cell.angle_alpha   90.00
_cell.angle_beta   90.00
_cell.angle_gamma   90.00
#
_symmetry.space_group_name_H-M   'P 1'
#
loop_
_entity.id
_entity.type
_entity.pdbx_description
1 polymer ?
#
loop_
_entity_poly.entity_id
_entity_poly.type
_entity_poly.pdbx_seq_one_letter_code
_entity_poly.pdbx_strand_id
1 'polypeptide(L)'
;MVEGPQCRLKTLKLAILCQQRVKQLASYQSSNTSEALQKAADLSVQRVFSVGKECFVVFSTCALRFHFGMSGSVRMFNISSKVPPQLGRKRKTLNLVLDRHVVELYDSNVQMKTLEYVAKQERNANRDIIGEEFDFQHAVELLLNDQRPVCDSVMDQDILPGVGNVIKCEGLFRSAIHPQTRTSDLGQRRLLVLLRELRDFAKKWYDCCARGAAIRKQVYGHDKCEACSSVVTLIRYGSCNRISYFCSQCQRPGAPWAEQQCVPSEDPPHLRSGVTEPAFWSCSACTYHNLRLPGSTDSCEMCGSVQQDTAKPSIGCKRDFVQLDCDEEPPTVAVSSTTSSSNLQAPLFVGGPREEHPPLTPLSCKCNSPSALQRVRKPGPNHSRLFWSCPKRHGKGCGFFRWADEEFPKCQHAKRSLLRRVLKPGANNGRYFYCCAQAKSLQCNFFAWVKSVENYNRLRPQSQVHLGNHEEQRLDGNFNSSLAKGQSAQAFATQTLRKLFYHDA
;
A
#
# COMPACT_ATOMS: atom_id res chain seq x y z
N MET A 1 0.32 -2.73 7.90
CA MET A 1 -0.60 -3.19 6.84
C MET A 1 0.22 -4.02 5.89
N VAL A 2 -0.22 -5.23 5.56
CA VAL A 2 0.46 -6.08 4.57
C VAL A 2 -0.24 -5.88 3.23
N GLU A 3 0.51 -5.39 2.24
CA GLU A 3 0.09 -5.31 0.84
C GLU A 3 0.95 -6.27 0.01
N GLY A 4 0.88 -6.20 -1.34
CA GLY A 4 1.64 -7.09 -2.23
C GLY A 4 3.12 -7.24 -1.85
N PRO A 5 3.88 -6.12 -1.70
CA PRO A 5 5.30 -6.15 -1.36
C PRO A 5 5.64 -6.99 -0.12
N GLN A 6 4.94 -6.76 1.00
CA GLN A 6 5.23 -7.49 2.23
C GLN A 6 4.71 -8.92 2.20
N CYS A 7 3.63 -9.19 1.45
CA CYS A 7 3.14 -10.54 1.23
C CYS A 7 4.20 -11.38 0.51
N ARG A 8 4.68 -10.90 -0.64
CA ARG A 8 5.73 -11.55 -1.43
C ARG A 8 6.99 -11.83 -0.63
N LEU A 9 7.47 -10.85 0.14
CA LEU A 9 8.67 -11.03 0.97
C LEU A 9 8.47 -12.14 2.03
N LYS A 10 7.29 -12.22 2.65
CA LYS A 10 6.96 -13.29 3.61
C LYS A 10 6.88 -14.64 2.90
N THR A 11 6.27 -14.69 1.72
CA THR A 11 6.17 -15.91 0.91
C THR A 11 7.52 -16.46 0.49
N LEU A 12 8.44 -15.61 0.02
CA LEU A 12 9.79 -16.05 -0.37
C LEU A 12 10.53 -16.71 0.81
N LYS A 13 10.33 -16.21 2.04
CA LYS A 13 10.88 -16.86 3.24
C LYS A 13 10.28 -18.24 3.50
N LEU A 14 9.01 -18.43 3.16
CA LEU A 14 8.31 -19.71 3.31
C LEU A 14 8.62 -20.70 2.18
N ALA A 15 9.35 -20.30 1.13
CA ALA A 15 9.72 -21.22 0.04
C ALA A 15 10.59 -22.40 0.51
N ILE A 16 11.32 -22.26 1.62
CA ILE A 16 12.11 -23.34 2.23
C ILE A 16 11.24 -24.54 2.69
N LEU A 17 9.93 -24.33 2.83
CA LEU A 17 8.99 -25.38 3.23
C LEU A 17 8.76 -26.43 2.14
N CYS A 18 9.06 -26.11 0.88
CA CYS A 18 8.92 -27.06 -0.23
C CYS A 18 9.62 -28.39 0.08
N GLN A 19 8.96 -29.48 -0.31
CA GLN A 19 9.34 -30.88 -0.10
C GLN A 19 9.35 -31.35 1.36
N GLN A 20 8.91 -30.53 2.33
CA GLN A 20 8.71 -31.00 3.70
C GLN A 20 7.30 -31.57 3.89
N ARG A 21 7.19 -32.67 4.63
CA ARG A 21 5.91 -33.26 5.03
C ARG A 21 5.36 -32.55 6.24
N VAL A 22 4.04 -32.35 6.26
CA VAL A 22 3.31 -31.83 7.41
C VAL A 22 3.21 -32.92 8.48
N LYS A 23 3.76 -32.66 9.67
CA LYS A 23 3.65 -33.53 10.85
C LYS A 23 2.45 -33.18 11.71
N GLN A 24 2.19 -31.89 11.87
CA GLN A 24 1.08 -31.41 12.69
C GLN A 24 0.57 -30.09 12.14
N LEU A 25 -0.75 -29.89 12.20
CA LEU A 25 -1.38 -28.65 11.78
C LEU A 25 -2.51 -28.29 12.75
N ALA A 26 -2.37 -27.14 13.40
CA ALA A 26 -3.38 -26.61 14.31
C ALA A 26 -3.77 -25.18 13.89
N SER A 27 -5.06 -24.96 13.65
CA SER A 27 -5.64 -23.61 13.49
C SER A 27 -6.45 -23.26 14.73
N TYR A 28 -6.36 -22.00 15.14
CA TYR A 28 -7.10 -21.46 16.28
C TYR A 28 -8.17 -20.47 15.83
N GLN A 29 -8.56 -20.52 14.55
CA GLN A 29 -9.74 -19.85 13.99
C GLN A 29 -10.94 -20.83 14.03
N SER A 30 -12.18 -20.31 13.99
CA SER A 30 -13.45 -21.03 14.27
C SER A 30 -13.66 -22.41 13.61
N SER A 31 -14.66 -23.15 14.13
CA SER A 31 -14.95 -24.59 14.00
C SER A 31 -14.87 -25.27 12.61
N ASN A 32 -15.06 -24.56 11.49
CA ASN A 32 -15.00 -25.18 10.15
C ASN A 32 -13.58 -25.47 9.63
N THR A 33 -12.55 -25.07 10.38
CA THR A 33 -11.15 -25.27 9.94
C THR A 33 -10.63 -26.67 10.31
N SER A 34 -11.16 -27.32 11.34
CA SER A 34 -10.60 -28.56 11.92
C SER A 34 -10.52 -29.74 10.95
N GLU A 35 -11.63 -30.10 10.30
CA GLU A 35 -11.68 -31.24 9.36
C GLU A 35 -10.90 -30.98 8.07
N ALA A 36 -10.90 -29.73 7.60
CA ALA A 36 -10.16 -29.36 6.39
C ALA A 36 -8.64 -29.39 6.62
N LEU A 37 -8.17 -29.20 7.85
CA LEU A 37 -6.73 -29.25 8.21
C LEU A 37 -6.21 -30.68 8.36
N GLN A 38 -7.06 -31.64 8.76
CA GLN A 38 -6.69 -33.07 8.72
C GLN A 38 -6.34 -33.52 7.29
N LYS A 39 -7.01 -32.98 6.27
CA LYS A 39 -6.71 -33.29 4.86
C LYS A 39 -5.30 -32.88 4.42
N ALA A 40 -4.66 -31.96 5.13
CA ALA A 40 -3.28 -31.54 4.86
C ALA A 40 -2.25 -32.24 5.74
N ALA A 41 -2.67 -32.97 6.78
CA ALA A 41 -1.78 -33.79 7.57
C ALA A 41 -1.12 -34.83 6.67
N ASP A 42 0.17 -35.08 6.87
CA ASP A 42 0.99 -36.01 6.09
C ASP A 42 1.20 -35.68 4.61
N LEU A 43 0.62 -34.60 4.09
CA LEU A 43 0.94 -34.12 2.75
C LEU A 43 2.29 -33.41 2.74
N SER A 44 2.99 -33.50 1.60
CA SER A 44 4.22 -32.75 1.36
C SER A 44 3.92 -31.44 0.66
N VAL A 45 4.58 -30.36 1.09
CA VAL A 45 4.49 -29.06 0.42
C VAL A 45 5.12 -29.19 -0.97
N GLN A 46 4.34 -28.98 -2.02
CA GLN A 46 4.84 -29.04 -3.39
C GLN A 46 5.43 -27.69 -3.81
N ARG A 47 4.78 -26.60 -3.43
CA ARG A 47 5.17 -25.25 -3.84
C ARG A 47 4.63 -24.21 -2.87
N VAL A 48 5.33 -23.08 -2.79
CA VAL A 48 4.92 -21.90 -2.03
C VAL A 48 5.05 -20.68 -2.92
N PHE A 49 3.98 -19.94 -3.10
CA PHE A 49 3.95 -18.76 -3.96
C PHE A 49 2.92 -17.74 -3.47
N SER A 50 2.87 -16.57 -4.11
CA SER A 50 1.92 -15.52 -3.78
C SER A 50 1.40 -14.87 -5.04
N VAL A 51 0.14 -14.48 -5.01
CA VAL A 51 -0.46 -13.56 -5.99
C VAL A 51 -1.15 -12.45 -5.20
N GLY A 52 -0.69 -11.22 -5.42
CA GLY A 52 -1.13 -10.06 -4.69
C GLY A 52 -0.91 -10.18 -3.18
N LYS A 53 -2.00 -10.19 -2.41
CA LYS A 53 -1.98 -10.24 -0.93
C LYS A 53 -2.27 -11.63 -0.36
N GLU A 54 -2.25 -12.64 -1.23
CA GLU A 54 -2.50 -14.02 -0.88
C GLU A 54 -1.21 -14.82 -1.01
N CYS A 55 -0.84 -15.54 0.04
CA CYS A 55 0.26 -16.49 0.04
C CYS A 55 -0.32 -17.90 0.07
N PHE A 56 0.17 -18.80 -0.78
CA PHE A 56 -0.30 -20.17 -0.90
C PHE A 56 0.82 -21.14 -0.55
N VAL A 57 0.51 -22.10 0.33
CA VAL A 57 1.31 -23.30 0.56
C VAL A 57 0.52 -24.46 -0.02
N VAL A 58 0.98 -25.01 -1.14
CA VAL A 58 0.23 -25.96 -1.95
C VAL A 58 0.70 -27.38 -1.68
N PHE A 59 -0.27 -28.29 -1.56
CA PHE A 59 -0.11 -29.73 -1.41
C PHE A 59 -0.73 -30.45 -2.62
N SER A 60 -0.65 -31.79 -2.64
CA SER A 60 -1.13 -32.60 -3.76
C SER A 60 -2.63 -32.48 -4.07
N THR A 61 -3.47 -32.18 -3.08
CA THR A 61 -4.94 -32.15 -3.24
C THR A 61 -5.58 -30.84 -2.81
N CYS A 62 -4.82 -29.95 -2.17
CA CYS A 62 -5.34 -28.72 -1.57
C CYS A 62 -4.23 -27.69 -1.36
N ALA A 63 -4.60 -26.49 -0.91
CA ALA A 63 -3.64 -25.49 -0.49
C ALA A 63 -4.10 -24.75 0.77
N LEU A 64 -3.13 -24.39 1.61
CA LEU A 64 -3.31 -23.39 2.64
C LEU A 64 -3.15 -22.00 2.02
N ARG A 65 -4.16 -21.17 2.17
CA ARG A 65 -4.14 -19.76 1.80
C ARG A 65 -3.95 -18.91 3.04
N PHE A 66 -2.89 -18.11 3.05
CA PHE A 66 -2.59 -17.14 4.10
C PHE A 66 -2.89 -15.72 3.60
N HIS A 67 -3.62 -14.96 4.42
CA HIS A 67 -3.82 -13.54 4.23
C HIS A 67 -3.55 -12.79 5.52
N PHE A 68 -2.47 -12.02 5.51
CA PHE A 68 -1.91 -11.39 6.71
C PHE A 68 -2.73 -10.18 7.21
N GLY A 69 -3.62 -9.60 6.40
CA GLY A 69 -4.42 -8.45 6.83
C GLY A 69 -3.57 -7.25 7.30
N MET A 70 -4.02 -6.56 8.35
CA MET A 70 -3.38 -5.31 8.77
C MET A 70 -2.09 -5.50 9.56
N SER A 71 -2.05 -6.51 10.43
CA SER A 71 -0.99 -6.73 11.42
C SER A 71 -0.44 -8.15 11.41
N GLY A 72 -0.83 -8.95 10.44
CA GLY A 72 -0.45 -10.35 10.37
C GLY A 72 1.05 -10.52 10.22
N SER A 73 1.56 -11.53 10.91
CA SER A 73 2.96 -11.87 10.89
C SER A 73 3.13 -13.37 10.86
N VAL A 74 4.27 -13.77 10.32
CA VAL A 74 4.71 -15.16 10.26
C VAL A 74 6.03 -15.25 10.97
N ARG A 75 6.19 -16.30 11.77
CA ARG A 75 7.48 -16.73 12.31
C ARG A 75 7.74 -18.15 11.84
N MET A 76 9.00 -18.45 11.62
CA MET A 76 9.43 -19.77 11.17
C MET A 76 10.71 -20.13 11.92
N PHE A 77 10.80 -21.37 12.38
CA PHE A 77 11.92 -21.87 13.16
C PHE A 77 12.34 -23.23 12.63
N ASN A 78 13.64 -23.52 12.68
CA ASN A 78 14.14 -24.87 12.42
C ASN A 78 14.09 -25.68 13.72
N ILE A 79 13.51 -26.88 13.66
CA ILE A 79 13.28 -27.77 14.81
C ILE A 79 14.59 -28.17 15.49
N SER A 80 15.71 -28.27 14.75
CA SER A 80 17.01 -28.63 15.33
C SER A 80 17.70 -27.48 16.07
N SER A 81 17.11 -26.28 16.12
CA SER A 81 17.73 -25.13 16.77
C SER A 81 17.55 -25.19 18.29
N LYS A 82 18.66 -25.15 19.05
CA LYS A 82 18.68 -25.31 20.52
C LYS A 82 18.06 -24.16 21.32
N VAL A 83 17.68 -23.05 20.68
CA VAL A 83 17.11 -21.87 21.35
C VAL A 83 15.62 -21.76 20.98
N PRO A 84 14.70 -22.13 21.90
CA PRO A 84 13.31 -21.76 21.74
C PRO A 84 13.21 -20.23 21.76
N PRO A 85 12.62 -19.59 20.75
CA PRO A 85 12.47 -18.16 20.75
C PRO A 85 11.61 -17.74 21.94
N GLN A 86 12.01 -16.71 22.67
CA GLN A 86 11.17 -16.11 23.71
C GLN A 86 9.93 -15.50 23.04
N LEU A 87 8.82 -16.25 23.06
CA LEU A 87 7.56 -15.84 22.44
C LEU A 87 6.83 -14.87 23.36
N GLY A 88 6.51 -13.69 22.84
CA GLY A 88 5.49 -12.83 23.46
C GLY A 88 4.12 -13.53 23.47
N ARG A 89 3.27 -13.15 24.44
CA ARG A 89 1.90 -13.68 24.71
C ARG A 89 0.85 -13.48 23.57
N LYS A 90 1.22 -13.46 22.30
CA LYS A 90 0.26 -13.34 21.20
C LYS A 90 -0.37 -14.70 20.90
N ARG A 91 -1.70 -14.74 20.79
CA ARG A 91 -2.42 -15.96 20.36
C ARG A 91 -2.09 -16.28 18.90
N LYS A 92 -1.67 -17.51 18.65
CA LYS A 92 -1.38 -18.03 17.31
C LYS A 92 -2.69 -18.17 16.53
N THR A 93 -2.66 -17.84 15.26
CA THR A 93 -3.72 -18.15 14.29
C THR A 93 -3.53 -19.56 13.74
N LEU A 94 -2.29 -19.93 13.44
CA LEU A 94 -1.91 -21.23 12.88
C LEU A 94 -0.59 -21.66 13.53
N ASN A 95 -0.46 -22.96 13.76
CA ASN A 95 0.80 -23.64 14.02
C ASN A 95 0.90 -24.81 13.03
N LEU A 96 1.89 -24.75 12.13
CA LEU A 96 2.17 -25.74 11.11
C LEU A 96 3.55 -26.32 11.40
N VAL A 97 3.60 -27.59 11.81
CA VAL A 97 4.83 -28.34 12.07
C VAL A 97 5.10 -29.22 10.86
N LEU A 98 6.28 -29.06 10.27
CA LEU A 98 6.79 -29.89 9.18
C LEU A 98 8.02 -30.68 9.66
N ASP A 99 8.59 -31.52 8.81
CA ASP A 99 9.75 -32.35 9.18
C ASP A 99 10.94 -31.56 9.75
N ARG A 100 11.23 -30.38 9.21
CA ARG A 100 12.40 -29.57 9.61
C ARG A 100 12.02 -28.22 10.21
N HIS A 101 10.82 -27.71 9.94
CA HIS A 101 10.44 -26.36 10.30
C HIS A 101 9.08 -26.29 10.99
N VAL A 102 8.95 -25.32 11.89
CA VAL A 102 7.67 -24.90 12.47
C VAL A 102 7.34 -23.52 11.95
N VAL A 103 6.12 -23.34 11.44
CA VAL A 103 5.57 -22.07 10.97
C VAL A 103 4.43 -21.64 11.88
N GLU A 104 4.49 -20.41 12.34
CA GLU A 104 3.47 -19.81 13.19
C GLU A 104 2.94 -18.54 12.57
N LEU A 105 1.62 -18.47 12.40
CA LEU A 105 0.93 -17.26 11.96
C LEU A 105 0.25 -16.58 13.13
N TYR A 106 0.24 -15.25 13.08
CA TYR A 106 -0.41 -14.38 14.05
C TYR A 106 -1.24 -13.35 13.31
N ASP A 107 -2.36 -12.92 13.88
CA ASP A 107 -3.21 -11.83 13.39
C ASP A 107 -3.54 -11.97 11.87
N SER A 108 -3.62 -13.22 11.37
CA SER A 108 -3.79 -13.54 9.95
C SER A 108 -5.09 -14.32 9.73
N ASN A 109 -5.54 -14.43 8.49
CA ASN A 109 -6.64 -15.31 8.08
C ASN A 109 -6.04 -16.49 7.32
N VAL A 110 -6.41 -17.71 7.72
CA VAL A 110 -5.96 -18.96 7.12
C VAL A 110 -7.18 -19.73 6.63
N GLN A 111 -7.14 -20.16 5.38
CA GLN A 111 -8.21 -20.93 4.77
C GLN A 111 -7.62 -22.09 3.96
N MET A 112 -8.27 -23.25 4.02
CA MET A 112 -8.04 -24.30 3.04
C MET A 112 -8.74 -23.92 1.73
N LYS A 113 -8.05 -24.10 0.61
CA LYS A 113 -8.55 -23.83 -0.75
C LYS A 113 -8.35 -25.06 -1.63
N THR A 114 -9.24 -25.23 -2.60
CA THR A 114 -9.12 -26.22 -3.67
C THR A 114 -8.03 -25.82 -4.64
N LEU A 115 -7.48 -26.79 -5.38
CA LEU A 115 -6.49 -26.51 -6.42
C LEU A 115 -7.07 -25.67 -7.56
N GLU A 116 -8.38 -25.75 -7.82
CA GLU A 116 -9.07 -24.90 -8.80
C GLU A 116 -9.00 -23.41 -8.41
N TYR A 117 -9.23 -23.09 -7.13
CA TYR A 117 -9.09 -21.72 -6.65
C TYR A 117 -7.65 -21.22 -6.81
N VAL A 118 -6.66 -22.08 -6.51
CA VAL A 118 -5.24 -21.76 -6.68
C VAL A 118 -4.92 -21.48 -8.14
N ALA A 119 -5.36 -22.34 -9.06
CA ALA A 119 -5.18 -22.17 -10.50
C ALA A 119 -5.86 -20.89 -11.03
N LYS A 120 -7.03 -20.52 -10.49
CA LYS A 120 -7.65 -19.21 -10.79
C LYS A 120 -6.73 -18.05 -10.39
N GLN A 121 -6.12 -18.09 -9.20
CA GLN A 121 -5.23 -17.02 -8.77
C GLN A 121 -3.92 -16.99 -9.55
N GLU A 122 -3.38 -18.14 -9.96
CA GLU A 122 -2.20 -18.19 -10.83
C GLU A 122 -2.42 -17.55 -12.19
N ARG A 123 -3.62 -17.71 -12.77
CA ARG A 123 -3.99 -16.99 -14.00
C ARG A 123 -4.00 -15.46 -13.82
N ASN A 124 -4.07 -14.96 -12.59
CA ASN A 124 -3.98 -13.55 -12.28
C ASN A 124 -2.53 -13.08 -12.01
N ALA A 125 -1.53 -13.97 -12.05
CA ALA A 125 -0.14 -13.65 -11.69
C ALA A 125 0.48 -12.61 -12.64
N ASN A 126 0.10 -12.62 -13.92
CA ASN A 126 0.51 -11.59 -14.89
C ASN A 126 -0.07 -10.19 -14.58
N ARG A 127 -0.98 -10.07 -13.61
CA ARG A 127 -1.51 -8.79 -13.12
C ARG A 127 -1.08 -8.48 -11.69
N ASP A 128 -0.24 -9.30 -11.08
CA ASP A 128 0.34 -8.99 -9.77
C ASP A 128 1.21 -7.74 -9.88
N ILE A 129 0.88 -6.70 -9.12
CA ILE A 129 1.54 -5.39 -9.21
C ILE A 129 3.06 -5.46 -9.01
N ILE A 130 3.58 -6.48 -8.32
CA ILE A 130 5.02 -6.72 -8.15
C ILE A 130 5.52 -7.98 -8.88
N GLY A 131 4.65 -8.73 -9.56
CA GLY A 131 5.03 -9.89 -10.37
C GLY A 131 5.99 -9.50 -11.49
N GLU A 132 6.94 -10.36 -11.84
CA GLU A 132 7.98 -10.03 -12.83
C GLU A 132 7.37 -9.79 -14.22
N GLU A 133 6.48 -10.69 -14.64
CA GLU A 133 5.76 -10.70 -15.92
C GLU A 133 4.45 -9.90 -15.88
N PHE A 134 4.49 -8.67 -15.36
CA PHE A 134 3.29 -7.83 -15.29
C PHE A 134 2.86 -7.34 -16.67
N ASP A 135 1.66 -7.73 -17.09
CA ASP A 135 1.03 -7.35 -18.34
C ASP A 135 0.29 -6.01 -18.17
N PHE A 136 0.98 -4.94 -18.60
CA PHE A 136 0.42 -3.60 -18.60
C PHE A 136 -0.81 -3.48 -19.51
N GLN A 137 -0.78 -4.10 -20.69
CA GLN A 137 -1.80 -3.89 -21.69
C GLN A 137 -3.12 -4.53 -21.24
N HIS A 138 -3.05 -5.76 -20.73
CA HIS A 138 -4.23 -6.43 -20.17
C HIS A 138 -4.79 -5.68 -18.95
N ALA A 139 -3.93 -5.16 -18.07
CA ALA A 139 -4.38 -4.35 -16.94
C ALA A 139 -5.07 -3.04 -17.38
N VAL A 140 -4.60 -2.39 -18.44
CA VAL A 140 -5.24 -1.19 -19.00
C VAL A 140 -6.60 -1.52 -19.60
N GLU A 141 -6.71 -2.59 -20.38
CA GLU A 141 -7.98 -3.02 -20.98
C GLU A 141 -9.07 -3.24 -19.92
N LEU A 142 -8.72 -3.88 -18.81
CA LEU A 142 -9.65 -4.08 -17.71
C LEU A 142 -10.08 -2.77 -17.04
N LEU A 143 -9.15 -1.83 -16.86
CA LEU A 143 -9.43 -0.53 -16.25
C LEU A 143 -10.24 0.38 -17.20
N LEU A 144 -9.98 0.33 -18.51
CA LEU A 144 -10.76 1.07 -19.52
C LEU A 144 -12.23 0.63 -19.53
N ASN A 145 -12.47 -0.67 -19.35
CA ASN A 145 -13.81 -1.24 -19.31
C ASN A 145 -14.50 -1.09 -17.93
N ASP A 146 -13.79 -0.56 -16.93
CA ASP A 146 -14.32 -0.34 -15.59
C ASP A 146 -14.88 1.08 -15.47
N GLN A 147 -16.11 1.20 -14.95
CA GLN A 147 -16.81 2.48 -14.80
C GLN A 147 -16.74 3.05 -13.38
N ARG A 148 -16.10 2.33 -12.44
CA ARG A 148 -15.98 2.74 -11.05
C ARG A 148 -14.93 3.84 -10.91
N PRO A 149 -14.94 4.57 -9.78
CA PRO A 149 -13.84 5.47 -9.45
C PRO A 149 -12.52 4.73 -9.36
N VAL A 150 -11.45 5.35 -9.85
CA VAL A 150 -10.09 4.76 -9.89
C VAL A 150 -9.61 4.29 -8.53
N CYS A 151 -10.02 4.95 -7.43
CA CYS A 151 -9.65 4.50 -6.09
C CYS A 151 -10.24 3.14 -5.69
N ASP A 152 -11.32 2.71 -6.33
CA ASP A 152 -11.93 1.39 -6.14
C ASP A 152 -11.36 0.38 -7.15
N SER A 153 -11.30 0.73 -8.43
CA SER A 153 -10.88 -0.20 -9.50
C SER A 153 -9.44 -0.68 -9.31
N VAL A 154 -8.50 0.21 -8.94
CA VAL A 154 -7.10 -0.20 -8.70
C VAL A 154 -6.93 -1.02 -7.41
N MET A 155 -7.91 -1.01 -6.52
CA MET A 155 -7.91 -1.79 -5.28
C MET A 155 -8.56 -3.16 -5.45
N ASP A 156 -9.18 -3.41 -6.60
CA ASP A 156 -9.80 -4.67 -6.95
C ASP A 156 -8.72 -5.74 -7.14
N GLN A 157 -8.78 -6.81 -6.35
CA GLN A 157 -7.75 -7.85 -6.40
C GLN A 157 -7.94 -8.77 -7.62
N ASP A 158 -9.08 -8.71 -8.31
CA ASP A 158 -9.27 -9.37 -9.60
C ASP A 158 -8.81 -8.48 -10.77
N ILE A 159 -8.46 -7.20 -10.56
CA ILE A 159 -7.86 -6.33 -11.59
C ILE A 159 -6.36 -6.13 -11.33
N LEU A 160 -5.99 -5.65 -10.14
CA LEU A 160 -4.61 -5.41 -9.71
C LEU A 160 -4.31 -6.11 -8.38
N PRO A 161 -4.10 -7.44 -8.39
CA PRO A 161 -3.61 -8.17 -7.23
C PRO A 161 -2.41 -7.47 -6.59
N GLY A 162 -2.48 -7.24 -5.28
CA GLY A 162 -1.37 -6.69 -4.50
C GLY A 162 -1.49 -5.20 -4.18
N VAL A 163 -2.21 -4.41 -4.98
CA VAL A 163 -2.42 -2.99 -4.69
C VAL A 163 -3.30 -2.84 -3.45
N GLY A 164 -2.78 -2.21 -2.40
CA GLY A 164 -3.53 -1.84 -1.22
C GLY A 164 -3.61 -0.33 -1.02
N ASN A 165 -4.06 0.08 0.17
CA ASN A 165 -4.48 1.47 0.38
C ASN A 165 -3.30 2.44 0.32
N VAL A 166 -2.10 1.99 0.71
CA VAL A 166 -0.88 2.79 0.60
C VAL A 166 -0.49 2.93 -0.85
N ILE A 167 -0.31 1.82 -1.57
CA ILE A 167 0.08 1.82 -3.00
C ILE A 167 -0.90 2.68 -3.81
N LYS A 168 -2.21 2.51 -3.59
CA LYS A 168 -3.25 3.33 -4.22
C LYS A 168 -3.03 4.83 -4.00
N CYS A 169 -2.92 5.27 -2.75
CA CYS A 169 -2.85 6.72 -2.47
C CYS A 169 -1.57 7.33 -3.06
N GLU A 170 -0.44 6.64 -2.91
CA GLU A 170 0.85 7.12 -3.40
C GLU A 170 0.92 7.08 -4.94
N GLY A 171 0.45 6.01 -5.58
CA GLY A 171 0.42 5.92 -7.04
C GLY A 171 -0.53 6.93 -7.68
N LEU A 172 -1.72 7.17 -7.10
CA LEU A 172 -2.63 8.22 -7.56
C LEU A 172 -2.04 9.62 -7.40
N PHE A 173 -1.32 9.86 -6.30
CA PHE A 173 -0.63 11.13 -6.08
C PHE A 173 0.49 11.36 -7.10
N ARG A 174 1.35 10.36 -7.30
CA ARG A 174 2.48 10.42 -8.24
C ARG A 174 2.05 10.54 -9.70
N SER A 175 0.86 10.05 -10.03
CA SER A 175 0.24 10.21 -11.35
C SER A 175 -0.64 11.46 -11.47
N ALA A 176 -0.76 12.26 -10.40
CA ALA A 176 -1.61 13.45 -10.30
C ALA A 176 -3.10 13.18 -10.64
N ILE A 177 -3.59 11.97 -10.34
CA ILE A 177 -4.97 11.55 -10.59
C ILE A 177 -5.81 11.71 -9.33
N HIS A 178 -6.97 12.36 -9.45
CA HIS A 178 -7.92 12.48 -8.34
C HIS A 178 -8.58 11.13 -8.05
N PRO A 179 -8.72 10.70 -6.77
CA PRO A 179 -9.25 9.38 -6.44
C PRO A 179 -10.67 9.10 -6.93
N GLN A 180 -11.47 10.15 -7.18
CA GLN A 180 -12.85 10.01 -7.66
C GLN A 180 -12.99 9.92 -9.19
N THR A 181 -11.93 10.17 -9.95
CA THR A 181 -11.96 10.08 -11.42
C THR A 181 -12.34 8.67 -11.85
N ARG A 182 -13.23 8.52 -12.83
CA ARG A 182 -13.56 7.17 -13.36
C ARG A 182 -12.39 6.66 -14.20
N THR A 183 -12.17 5.36 -14.18
CA THR A 183 -11.09 4.76 -14.95
C THR A 183 -11.30 4.89 -16.46
N SER A 184 -12.55 4.80 -16.91
CA SER A 184 -12.96 5.04 -18.29
C SER A 184 -12.63 6.45 -18.80
N ASP A 185 -12.65 7.47 -17.93
CA ASP A 185 -12.36 8.86 -18.29
C ASP A 185 -10.87 9.17 -18.47
N LEU A 186 -9.97 8.29 -18.03
CA LEU A 186 -8.52 8.53 -18.06
C LEU A 186 -7.90 8.25 -19.45
N GLY A 187 -8.46 7.31 -20.20
CA GLY A 187 -7.89 6.81 -21.45
C GLY A 187 -6.59 5.99 -21.25
N GLN A 188 -6.18 5.27 -22.30
CA GLN A 188 -5.09 4.28 -22.25
C GLN A 188 -3.76 4.86 -21.76
N ARG A 189 -3.36 6.02 -22.29
CA ARG A 189 -2.07 6.66 -21.94
C ARG A 189 -1.97 7.00 -20.44
N ARG A 190 -3.03 7.55 -19.84
CA ARG A 190 -3.03 7.92 -18.42
C ARG A 190 -3.09 6.69 -17.51
N LEU A 191 -3.83 5.66 -17.91
CA LEU A 191 -3.85 4.38 -17.19
C LEU A 191 -2.47 3.72 -17.21
N LEU A 192 -1.73 3.75 -18.33
CA LEU A 192 -0.35 3.26 -18.39
C LEU A 192 0.57 4.00 -17.42
N VAL A 193 0.49 5.34 -17.35
CA VAL A 193 1.26 6.13 -16.38
C VAL A 193 0.88 5.75 -14.94
N LEU A 194 -0.41 5.67 -14.63
CA LEU A 194 -0.89 5.24 -13.31
C LEU A 194 -0.35 3.86 -12.92
N LEU A 195 -0.42 2.87 -13.82
CA LEU A 195 0.07 1.52 -13.57
C LEU A 195 1.58 1.50 -13.34
N ARG A 196 2.35 2.28 -14.11
CA ARG A 196 3.79 2.44 -13.90
C ARG A 196 4.09 3.03 -12.52
N GLU A 197 3.37 4.08 -12.09
CA GLU A 197 3.57 4.70 -10.78
C GLU A 197 3.16 3.78 -9.61
N LEU A 198 2.04 3.05 -9.73
CA LEU A 198 1.62 2.05 -8.74
C LEU A 198 2.68 0.96 -8.58
N ARG A 199 3.20 0.45 -9.70
CA ARG A 199 4.20 -0.62 -9.75
C ARG A 199 5.57 -0.17 -9.27
N ASP A 200 6.05 1.00 -9.70
CA ASP A 200 7.31 1.59 -9.24
C ASP A 200 7.31 1.78 -7.72
N PHE A 201 6.25 2.38 -7.17
CA PHE A 201 6.10 2.51 -5.73
C PHE A 201 6.07 1.16 -5.01
N ALA A 202 5.34 0.17 -5.54
CA ALA A 202 5.24 -1.15 -4.94
C ALA A 202 6.60 -1.89 -4.94
N LYS A 203 7.36 -1.84 -6.03
CA LYS A 203 8.71 -2.43 -6.12
C LYS A 203 9.70 -1.73 -5.19
N LYS A 204 9.74 -0.40 -5.18
CA LYS A 204 10.56 0.34 -4.21
C LYS A 204 10.19 -0.02 -2.77
N TRP A 205 8.91 -0.21 -2.49
CA TRP A 205 8.47 -0.61 -1.15
C TRP A 205 8.94 -2.02 -0.80
N TYR A 206 8.91 -2.94 -1.76
CA TYR A 206 9.48 -4.28 -1.61
C TYR A 206 10.96 -4.21 -1.24
N ASP A 207 11.76 -3.42 -1.97
CA ASP A 207 13.21 -3.28 -1.72
C ASP A 207 13.52 -2.63 -0.37
N CYS A 208 12.73 -1.63 0.03
CA CYS A 208 12.81 -1.07 1.39
C CYS A 208 12.50 -2.13 2.45
N CYS A 209 11.41 -2.89 2.28
CA CYS A 209 11.03 -3.95 3.22
C CYS A 209 12.10 -5.06 3.31
N ALA A 210 12.70 -5.44 2.19
CA ALA A 210 13.76 -6.44 2.13
C ALA A 210 15.01 -5.99 2.91
N ARG A 211 15.32 -4.69 2.89
CA ARG A 211 16.42 -4.06 3.65
C ARG A 211 16.05 -3.67 5.08
N GLY A 212 14.82 -3.94 5.53
CA GLY A 212 14.34 -3.50 6.85
C GLY A 212 14.12 -1.98 6.97
N ALA A 213 14.09 -1.26 5.86
CA ALA A 213 13.88 0.18 5.80
C ALA A 213 12.41 0.56 5.59
N ALA A 214 12.04 1.77 6.02
CA ALA A 214 10.73 2.35 5.72
C ALA A 214 10.74 3.00 4.33
N ILE A 215 9.61 2.93 3.62
CA ILE A 215 9.40 3.72 2.39
C ILE A 215 8.92 5.13 2.75
N ARG A 216 9.43 6.13 2.03
CA ARG A 216 8.93 7.51 2.09
C ARG A 216 7.57 7.59 1.40
N LYS A 217 6.60 8.24 2.04
CA LYS A 217 5.23 8.45 1.54
C LYS A 217 5.00 9.96 1.43
N GLN A 218 4.24 10.40 0.43
CA GLN A 218 4.06 11.82 0.14
C GLN A 218 2.69 12.34 0.57
N VAL A 219 1.68 11.46 0.63
CA VAL A 219 0.31 11.83 1.05
C VAL A 219 -0.27 10.87 2.08
N TYR A 220 0.04 9.57 2.01
CA TYR A 220 -0.58 8.56 2.84
C TYR A 220 -0.15 8.71 4.30
N GLY A 221 -1.11 9.11 5.12
CA GLY A 221 -0.88 9.39 6.53
C GLY A 221 -0.28 10.77 6.80
N HIS A 222 -0.16 11.65 5.81
CA HIS A 222 0.31 13.03 5.96
C HIS A 222 -0.86 14.01 6.09
N ASP A 223 -0.66 15.13 6.79
CA ASP A 223 -1.59 16.26 6.89
C ASP A 223 -1.27 17.37 5.89
N LYS A 224 0.01 17.49 5.50
CA LYS A 224 0.49 18.36 4.43
C LYS A 224 1.11 17.52 3.32
N CYS A 225 0.91 17.95 2.07
CA CYS A 225 1.48 17.35 0.88
C CYS A 225 3.00 17.58 0.90
N GLU A 226 3.79 16.53 0.71
CA GLU A 226 5.26 16.69 0.67
C GLU A 226 5.79 17.43 -0.58
N ALA A 227 4.96 17.60 -1.62
CA ALA A 227 5.36 18.33 -2.83
C ALA A 227 5.04 19.84 -2.74
N CYS A 228 3.81 20.20 -2.37
CA CYS A 228 3.34 21.59 -2.42
C CYS A 228 2.96 22.17 -1.06
N SER A 229 3.18 21.44 0.04
CA SER A 229 2.84 21.83 1.42
C SER A 229 1.34 22.08 1.72
N SER A 230 0.46 21.98 0.72
CA SER A 230 -0.99 22.13 0.89
C SER A 230 -1.59 21.00 1.73
N VAL A 231 -2.75 21.26 2.33
CA VAL A 231 -3.42 20.27 3.20
C VAL A 231 -3.81 19.02 2.41
N VAL A 232 -3.50 17.84 2.97
CA VAL A 232 -3.93 16.55 2.46
C VAL A 232 -5.38 16.29 2.87
N THR A 233 -6.22 16.11 1.86
CA THR A 233 -7.65 15.81 1.99
C THR A 233 -7.82 14.31 2.27
N LEU A 234 -8.73 13.97 3.19
CA LEU A 234 -9.14 12.58 3.44
C LEU A 234 -10.60 12.40 3.12
N ILE A 235 -10.87 11.48 2.20
CA ILE A 235 -12.24 11.09 1.86
C ILE A 235 -12.44 9.61 2.12
N ARG A 236 -13.69 9.23 2.38
CA ARG A 236 -14.15 7.88 2.06
C ARG A 236 -15.08 8.00 0.88
N TYR A 237 -14.81 7.22 -0.15
CA TYR A 237 -15.53 7.30 -1.41
C TYR A 237 -15.58 5.91 -2.05
N GLY A 238 -16.40 5.81 -3.10
CA GLY A 238 -16.63 4.57 -3.82
C GLY A 238 -17.50 3.59 -3.04
N SER A 239 -17.90 2.52 -3.72
CA SER A 239 -18.72 1.45 -3.15
C SER A 239 -18.02 0.75 -1.99
N CYS A 240 -16.68 0.75 -1.98
CA CYS A 240 -15.87 0.12 -0.95
C CYS A 240 -15.68 0.99 0.30
N ASN A 241 -16.07 2.28 0.29
CA ASN A 241 -15.99 3.23 1.40
C ASN A 241 -14.59 3.27 2.08
N ARG A 242 -13.53 3.03 1.30
CA ARG A 242 -12.13 3.00 1.79
C ARG A 242 -11.58 4.42 1.86
N ILE A 243 -10.69 4.66 2.83
CA ILE A 243 -10.08 5.98 3.00
C ILE A 243 -9.08 6.25 1.87
N SER A 244 -9.14 7.43 1.26
CA SER A 244 -8.13 7.94 0.32
C SER A 244 -7.50 9.21 0.88
N TYR A 245 -6.17 9.30 0.80
CA TYR A 245 -5.39 10.51 1.07
C TYR A 245 -5.01 11.12 -0.28
N PHE A 246 -5.26 12.40 -0.48
CA PHE A 246 -4.90 13.08 -1.72
C PHE A 246 -4.66 14.58 -1.49
N CYS A 247 -3.89 15.21 -2.37
CA CYS A 247 -3.68 16.65 -2.36
C CYS A 247 -4.60 17.31 -3.39
N SER A 248 -5.52 18.19 -2.96
CA SER A 248 -6.44 18.88 -3.88
C SER A 248 -5.75 19.85 -4.85
N GLN A 249 -4.53 20.29 -4.53
CA GLN A 249 -3.73 21.14 -5.41
C GLN A 249 -2.99 20.35 -6.49
N CYS A 250 -2.41 19.21 -6.12
CA CYS A 250 -1.66 18.37 -7.07
C CYS A 250 -2.51 17.35 -7.82
N GLN A 251 -3.72 17.01 -7.32
CA GLN A 251 -4.63 16.04 -7.93
C GLN A 251 -5.96 16.72 -8.24
N ARG A 252 -5.94 17.71 -9.14
CA ARG A 252 -7.13 18.50 -9.51
C ARG A 252 -8.08 17.66 -10.38
N PRO A 253 -9.38 17.55 -10.04
CA PRO A 253 -10.35 16.88 -10.91
C PRO A 253 -10.43 17.57 -12.27
N GLY A 254 -10.37 16.80 -13.36
CA GLY A 254 -10.57 17.31 -14.73
C GLY A 254 -9.48 18.24 -15.27
N ALA A 255 -8.40 18.50 -14.51
CA ALA A 255 -7.32 19.36 -14.99
C ALA A 255 -6.57 18.68 -16.16
N PRO A 256 -6.29 19.40 -17.27
CA PRO A 256 -5.45 18.91 -18.36
C PRO A 256 -4.11 18.43 -17.83
N TRP A 257 -3.62 17.28 -18.33
CA TRP A 257 -2.37 16.67 -17.89
C TRP A 257 -1.17 17.63 -17.93
N ALA A 258 -1.09 18.48 -18.96
CA ALA A 258 -0.01 19.44 -19.16
C ALA A 258 0.07 20.55 -18.08
N GLU A 259 -1.02 20.79 -17.34
CA GLU A 259 -1.11 21.89 -16.36
C GLU A 259 -0.87 21.43 -14.91
N GLN A 260 -0.53 20.15 -14.71
CA GLN A 260 -0.35 19.56 -13.38
C GLN A 260 1.06 19.83 -12.85
N GLN A 261 1.24 21.01 -12.23
CA GLN A 261 2.51 21.56 -11.70
C GLN A 261 3.29 20.68 -10.69
N CYS A 262 2.74 19.57 -10.19
CA CYS A 262 3.38 18.73 -9.17
C CYS A 262 3.94 17.39 -9.69
N VAL A 263 3.84 17.10 -10.99
CA VAL A 263 4.57 15.98 -11.58
C VAL A 263 6.05 16.36 -11.57
N PRO A 264 7.00 15.48 -11.23
CA PRO A 264 8.43 15.78 -11.43
C PRO A 264 8.60 16.42 -12.81
N SER A 265 9.28 17.56 -12.88
CA SER A 265 9.44 18.41 -14.08
C SER A 265 10.24 17.75 -15.22
N GLU A 266 10.38 16.43 -15.15
CA GLU A 266 11.03 15.59 -16.11
C GLU A 266 9.95 14.60 -16.54
N ASP A 267 9.39 14.77 -17.74
CA ASP A 267 8.89 13.60 -18.45
C ASP A 267 9.98 12.53 -18.33
N PRO A 268 9.64 11.30 -17.90
CA PRO A 268 10.64 10.26 -17.88
C PRO A 268 11.23 10.18 -19.30
N PRO A 269 12.56 10.02 -19.44
CA PRO A 269 13.31 10.43 -20.63
C PRO A 269 12.76 9.91 -21.98
N HIS A 270 11.96 8.85 -21.95
CA HIS A 270 11.27 8.24 -23.09
C HIS A 270 9.96 8.92 -23.54
N LEU A 271 9.48 10.00 -22.90
CA LEU A 271 8.22 10.67 -23.24
C LEU A 271 8.35 12.12 -23.73
N ARG A 272 9.57 12.68 -23.78
CA ARG A 272 9.80 14.00 -24.39
C ARG A 272 9.66 13.90 -25.90
N SER A 273 8.60 14.50 -26.45
CA SER A 273 8.36 14.58 -27.88
C SER A 273 9.56 15.18 -28.60
N GLY A 274 10.17 14.41 -29.51
CA GLY A 274 11.28 14.84 -30.36
C GLY A 274 12.47 13.88 -30.41
N VAL A 275 12.54 12.88 -29.54
CA VAL A 275 13.55 11.82 -29.64
C VAL A 275 12.99 10.72 -30.54
N THR A 276 13.60 10.52 -31.70
CA THR A 276 13.40 9.31 -32.51
C THR A 276 13.55 8.09 -31.62
N GLU A 277 12.54 7.23 -31.61
CA GLU A 277 12.50 5.93 -30.92
C GLU A 277 13.91 5.31 -30.80
N PRO A 278 14.36 4.88 -29.61
CA PRO A 278 15.63 4.20 -29.48
C PRO A 278 15.60 2.92 -30.32
N ALA A 279 16.40 2.88 -31.38
CA ALA A 279 16.50 1.72 -32.24
C ALA A 279 17.24 0.61 -31.49
N PHE A 280 16.57 -0.50 -31.23
CA PHE A 280 17.21 -1.70 -30.70
C PHE A 280 17.72 -2.56 -31.86
N TRP A 281 18.93 -3.13 -31.72
CA TRP A 281 19.43 -4.13 -32.66
C TRP A 281 19.97 -5.36 -31.93
N SER A 282 19.68 -6.53 -32.48
CA SER A 282 20.18 -7.80 -31.95
C SER A 282 21.56 -8.11 -32.53
N CYS A 283 22.53 -8.37 -31.67
CA CYS A 283 23.86 -8.79 -32.12
C CYS A 283 23.78 -10.12 -32.88
N SER A 284 24.26 -10.15 -34.13
CA SER A 284 24.28 -11.39 -34.93
C SER A 284 25.23 -12.45 -34.37
N ALA A 285 26.22 -12.06 -33.56
CA ALA A 285 27.19 -12.97 -32.95
C ALA A 285 26.73 -13.57 -31.61
N CYS A 286 26.07 -12.78 -30.75
CA CYS A 286 25.72 -13.21 -29.39
C CYS A 286 24.24 -13.00 -29.01
N THR A 287 23.40 -12.54 -29.94
CA THR A 287 21.95 -12.29 -29.78
C THR A 287 21.54 -11.22 -28.77
N TYR A 288 22.50 -10.60 -28.07
CA TYR A 288 22.23 -9.52 -27.12
C TYR A 288 21.55 -8.32 -27.79
N HIS A 289 20.49 -7.80 -27.18
CA HIS A 289 19.74 -6.64 -27.66
C HIS A 289 20.42 -5.35 -27.18
N ASN A 290 21.14 -4.70 -28.08
CA ASN A 290 21.83 -3.44 -27.78
C ASN A 290 20.86 -2.26 -27.94
N LEU A 291 20.97 -1.29 -27.03
CA LEU A 291 20.24 -0.03 -27.08
C LEU A 291 21.06 1.00 -27.87
N ARG A 292 20.56 1.48 -29.02
CA ARG A 292 21.26 2.52 -29.78
C ARG A 292 20.95 3.90 -29.21
N LEU A 293 21.96 4.52 -28.59
CA LEU A 293 21.90 5.90 -28.11
C LEU A 293 22.57 6.83 -29.14
N PRO A 294 22.13 8.09 -29.28
CA PRO A 294 22.82 9.04 -30.16
C PRO A 294 24.28 9.22 -29.72
N GLY A 295 25.23 8.89 -30.61
CA GLY A 295 26.67 8.99 -30.35
C GLY A 295 27.34 7.74 -29.74
N SER A 296 26.62 6.62 -29.55
CA SER A 296 27.24 5.35 -29.11
C SER A 296 27.96 4.63 -30.25
N THR A 297 29.08 3.97 -29.96
CA THR A 297 29.82 3.14 -30.92
C THR A 297 28.97 1.94 -31.37
N ASP A 298 29.03 1.55 -32.66
CA ASP A 298 28.26 0.43 -33.22
C ASP A 298 28.79 -0.97 -32.80
N SER A 299 29.34 -1.08 -31.60
CA SER A 299 29.91 -2.31 -31.01
C SER A 299 28.97 -2.90 -29.95
N CYS A 300 28.74 -4.20 -29.96
CA CYS A 300 27.89 -4.88 -28.99
C CYS A 300 28.46 -4.81 -27.56
N GLU A 301 27.63 -4.40 -26.59
CA GLU A 301 28.04 -4.20 -25.19
C GLU A 301 28.52 -5.49 -24.49
N MET A 302 28.03 -6.65 -24.91
CA MET A 302 28.36 -7.92 -24.27
C MET A 302 29.53 -8.67 -24.91
N CYS A 303 29.83 -8.42 -26.20
CA CYS A 303 30.86 -9.20 -26.92
C CYS A 303 31.81 -8.36 -27.77
N GLY A 304 31.60 -7.05 -27.87
CA GLY A 304 32.43 -6.12 -28.65
C GLY A 304 32.26 -6.21 -30.17
N SER A 305 31.42 -7.12 -30.69
CA SER A 305 31.23 -7.29 -32.15
C SER A 305 30.54 -6.08 -32.78
N VAL A 306 31.05 -5.60 -33.93
CA VAL A 306 30.55 -4.39 -34.61
C VAL A 306 29.40 -4.73 -35.56
N GLN A 307 28.36 -3.88 -35.61
CA GLN A 307 27.19 -4.05 -36.48
C GLN A 307 27.57 -3.90 -37.97
N GLN A 308 27.13 -4.84 -38.81
CA GLN A 308 27.25 -4.73 -40.28
C GLN A 308 25.93 -4.18 -40.83
N ASP A 309 25.95 -2.98 -41.41
CA ASP A 309 24.74 -2.33 -41.96
C ASP A 309 24.22 -3.06 -43.21
N THR A 310 22.99 -3.56 -43.15
CA THR A 310 22.23 -3.98 -44.34
C THR A 310 21.16 -2.93 -44.65
N ALA A 311 21.32 -2.21 -45.76
CA ALA A 311 20.43 -1.12 -46.19
C ALA A 311 18.97 -1.58 -46.41
N LYS A 312 17.99 -0.79 -45.95
CA LYS A 312 16.55 -0.96 -46.23
C LYS A 312 16.08 0.02 -47.33
N PRO A 313 15.15 -0.39 -48.23
CA PRO A 313 14.69 0.43 -49.35
C PRO A 313 13.61 1.45 -48.93
N SER A 314 13.62 2.59 -49.60
CA SER A 314 12.71 3.73 -49.41
C SER A 314 11.40 3.58 -50.19
N ILE A 315 10.25 3.71 -49.51
CA ILE A 315 8.95 3.99 -50.14
C ILE A 315 8.34 5.19 -49.43
N GLY A 316 8.21 6.31 -50.14
CA GLY A 316 7.50 7.51 -49.69
C GLY A 316 6.03 7.47 -50.11
N CYS A 317 5.15 8.05 -49.28
CA CYS A 317 3.82 8.44 -49.69
C CYS A 317 3.44 9.75 -48.99
N LYS A 318 3.38 10.82 -49.78
CA LYS A 318 2.76 12.10 -49.43
C LYS A 318 1.24 11.92 -49.48
N ARG A 319 0.50 12.52 -48.53
CA ARG A 319 -0.86 13.02 -48.77
C ARG A 319 -1.30 14.01 -47.69
N ASP A 320 -1.34 15.25 -48.15
CA ASP A 320 -2.17 16.43 -47.86
C ASP A 320 -3.16 16.40 -46.69
N PHE A 321 -3.05 17.46 -45.87
CA PHE A 321 -4.01 17.88 -44.85
C PHE A 321 -5.31 18.36 -45.49
N VAL A 322 -6.44 17.84 -45.02
CA VAL A 322 -7.75 18.51 -45.17
C VAL A 322 -7.99 19.33 -43.91
N GLN A 323 -8.07 20.64 -44.10
CA GLN A 323 -8.46 21.65 -43.12
C GLN A 323 -9.98 21.56 -42.94
N LEU A 324 -10.44 21.37 -41.70
CA LEU A 324 -11.85 21.51 -41.32
C LEU A 324 -11.92 22.65 -40.31
N ASP A 325 -12.53 23.76 -40.75
CA ASP A 325 -12.83 24.93 -39.94
C ASP A 325 -13.95 24.60 -38.95
N CYS A 326 -13.75 25.00 -37.69
CA CYS A 326 -14.71 24.83 -36.60
C CYS A 326 -15.25 26.22 -36.21
N ASP A 327 -16.26 26.70 -36.92
CA ASP A 327 -17.15 27.75 -36.43
C ASP A 327 -18.52 27.11 -36.12
N GLU A 328 -18.93 27.17 -34.85
CA GLU A 328 -20.32 27.39 -34.39
C GLU A 328 -20.35 27.33 -32.85
N GLU A 329 -20.72 28.46 -32.23
CA GLU A 329 -20.93 28.60 -30.78
C GLU A 329 -22.24 27.91 -30.32
N PRO A 330 -22.30 27.38 -29.08
CA PRO A 330 -23.54 26.85 -28.53
C PRO A 330 -24.49 27.97 -28.03
N PRO A 331 -25.82 27.79 -28.17
CA PRO A 331 -26.79 28.85 -27.89
C PRO A 331 -27.02 29.09 -26.40
N THR A 332 -27.06 30.37 -26.03
CA THR A 332 -27.61 30.89 -24.78
C THR A 332 -29.14 30.77 -24.76
N VAL A 333 -29.70 30.14 -23.73
CA VAL A 333 -31.13 30.25 -23.41
C VAL A 333 -31.29 30.64 -21.94
N ALA A 334 -31.86 31.82 -21.72
CA ALA A 334 -32.33 32.30 -20.43
C ALA A 334 -33.79 31.90 -20.25
N VAL A 335 -34.18 31.34 -19.09
CA VAL A 335 -35.56 31.45 -18.59
C VAL A 335 -35.62 31.50 -17.06
N SER A 336 -36.20 32.61 -16.64
CA SER A 336 -36.96 33.01 -15.45
C SER A 336 -37.44 31.99 -14.42
N SER A 337 -37.46 32.49 -13.19
CA SER A 337 -38.09 31.99 -11.97
C SER A 337 -39.63 31.94 -12.03
N THR A 338 -40.21 30.81 -11.64
CA THR A 338 -41.52 30.75 -10.96
C THR A 338 -41.60 29.52 -10.04
N THR A 339 -42.12 29.76 -8.85
CA THR A 339 -42.33 28.86 -7.71
C THR A 339 -43.50 27.89 -7.90
N SER A 340 -43.35 26.64 -7.45
CA SER A 340 -44.44 25.90 -6.79
C SER A 340 -43.89 24.76 -5.93
N SER A 341 -44.31 24.79 -4.67
CA SER A 341 -43.88 23.91 -3.58
C SER A 341 -44.66 22.61 -3.56
N SER A 342 -44.00 21.47 -3.33
CA SER A 342 -44.62 20.32 -2.69
C SER A 342 -43.65 19.68 -1.70
N ASN A 343 -44.08 19.74 -0.44
CA ASN A 343 -43.35 19.40 0.77
C ASN A 343 -43.19 17.88 0.95
N LEU A 344 -41.95 17.41 1.05
CA LEU A 344 -41.56 16.31 1.94
C LEU A 344 -40.21 16.68 2.57
N GLN A 345 -40.26 17.48 3.64
CA GLN A 345 -39.09 17.87 4.42
C GLN A 345 -38.57 16.67 5.22
N ALA A 346 -37.33 16.27 4.92
CA ALA A 346 -36.48 15.55 5.86
C ALA A 346 -36.22 16.45 7.08
N PRO A 347 -36.12 15.90 8.31
CA PRO A 347 -36.04 16.70 9.52
C PRO A 347 -34.78 17.59 9.52
N LEU A 348 -35.02 18.90 9.60
CA LEU A 348 -34.00 19.92 9.79
C LEU A 348 -33.35 19.72 11.17
N PHE A 349 -32.09 19.30 11.18
CA PHE A 349 -31.24 19.36 12.37
C PHE A 349 -30.95 20.82 12.69
N VAL A 350 -31.74 21.42 13.57
CA VAL A 350 -31.42 22.72 14.19
C VAL A 350 -30.27 22.48 15.18
N GLY A 351 -29.06 22.82 14.74
CA GLY A 351 -27.85 22.74 15.56
C GLY A 351 -27.81 23.86 16.59
N GLY A 352 -27.56 23.51 17.85
CA GLY A 352 -27.27 24.46 18.93
C GLY A 352 -25.95 25.24 18.74
N PRO A 353 -25.56 26.08 19.71
CA PRO A 353 -24.46 27.04 19.56
C PRO A 353 -23.16 26.38 19.09
N ARG A 354 -22.54 26.98 18.06
CA ARG A 354 -21.27 26.54 17.47
C ARG A 354 -20.10 26.94 18.38
N GLU A 355 -20.01 26.31 19.55
CA GLU A 355 -18.86 26.50 20.43
C GLU A 355 -17.63 25.77 19.89
N GLU A 356 -16.50 26.46 19.91
CA GLU A 356 -15.20 25.88 19.61
C GLU A 356 -14.51 25.51 20.93
N HIS A 357 -14.20 24.22 21.12
CA HIS A 357 -13.56 23.75 22.36
C HIS A 357 -12.03 23.73 22.24
N PRO A 358 -11.33 23.90 23.38
CA PRO A 358 -9.87 23.96 23.41
C PRO A 358 -9.20 22.72 22.80
N PRO A 359 -7.97 22.88 22.27
CA PRO A 359 -7.20 21.78 21.70
C PRO A 359 -6.87 20.72 22.74
N LEU A 360 -6.58 19.49 22.29
CA LEU A 360 -6.05 18.44 23.14
C LEU A 360 -4.61 18.77 23.53
N THR A 361 -4.44 19.30 24.74
CA THR A 361 -3.13 19.67 25.29
C THR A 361 -2.43 18.41 25.82
N PRO A 362 -1.20 18.11 25.38
CA PRO A 362 -0.49 16.93 25.84
C PRO A 362 -0.02 17.16 27.27
N LEU A 363 -0.37 16.22 28.16
CA LEU A 363 0.04 16.28 29.56
C LEU A 363 1.50 15.87 29.71
N SER A 364 2.22 16.43 30.68
CA SER A 364 3.57 15.97 31.01
C SER A 364 3.52 14.60 31.68
N CYS A 365 4.30 13.64 31.16
CA CYS A 365 4.51 12.37 31.85
C CYS A 365 5.52 12.53 33.01
N LYS A 366 5.71 11.50 33.84
CA LYS A 366 6.69 11.54 34.95
C LYS A 366 8.16 11.66 34.50
N CYS A 367 8.45 11.56 33.20
CA CYS A 367 9.76 11.88 32.62
C CYS A 367 9.89 13.34 32.19
N ASN A 368 8.93 14.20 32.54
CA ASN A 368 8.80 15.59 32.11
C ASN A 368 8.76 15.79 30.58
N SER A 369 8.41 14.75 29.83
CA SER A 369 8.20 14.81 28.39
C SER A 369 6.71 14.92 28.08
N PRO A 370 6.31 15.63 27.01
CA PRO A 370 4.92 15.68 26.57
C PRO A 370 4.44 14.26 26.24
N SER A 371 3.31 13.87 26.82
CA SER A 371 2.72 12.56 26.60
C SER A 371 2.25 12.39 25.17
N ALA A 372 2.37 11.17 24.66
CA ALA A 372 1.86 10.81 23.35
C ALA A 372 0.38 10.45 23.46
N LEU A 373 -0.46 11.07 22.64
CA LEU A 373 -1.83 10.63 22.47
C LEU A 373 -1.80 9.28 21.74
N GLN A 374 -2.52 8.29 22.24
CA GLN A 374 -2.66 6.93 21.72
C GLN A 374 -4.13 6.51 21.63
N ARG A 375 -4.42 5.48 20.81
CA ARG A 375 -5.76 4.90 20.67
C ARG A 375 -5.74 3.43 21.04
N VAL A 376 -6.73 2.99 21.81
CA VAL A 376 -6.94 1.57 22.12
C VAL A 376 -7.33 0.84 20.83
N ARG A 377 -6.45 -0.04 20.34
CA ARG A 377 -6.72 -0.89 19.16
C ARG A 377 -7.27 -2.26 19.51
N LYS A 378 -7.12 -2.70 20.77
CA LYS A 378 -7.61 -3.99 21.25
C LYS A 378 -9.16 -4.00 21.20
N PRO A 379 -9.80 -5.09 20.74
CA PRO A 379 -11.26 -5.22 20.82
C PRO A 379 -11.70 -5.30 22.28
N GLY A 380 -12.86 -4.72 22.58
CA GLY A 380 -13.43 -4.66 23.93
C GLY A 380 -14.15 -3.33 24.21
N PRO A 381 -14.64 -3.12 25.44
CA PRO A 381 -15.43 -1.93 25.82
C PRO A 381 -14.70 -0.60 25.59
N ASN A 382 -13.37 -0.62 25.66
CA ASN A 382 -12.54 0.56 25.47
C ASN A 382 -12.00 0.70 24.03
N HIS A 383 -12.44 -0.15 23.09
CA HIS A 383 -11.97 -0.09 21.71
C HIS A 383 -12.20 1.32 21.13
N SER A 384 -11.17 1.85 20.45
CA SER A 384 -11.15 3.20 19.89
C SER A 384 -11.13 4.38 20.87
N ARG A 385 -11.11 4.15 22.20
CA ARG A 385 -10.87 5.23 23.18
C ARG A 385 -9.46 5.80 23.06
N LEU A 386 -9.33 7.09 23.37
CA LEU A 386 -8.06 7.81 23.33
C LEU A 386 -7.47 7.96 24.72
N PHE A 387 -6.15 7.77 24.84
CA PHE A 387 -5.41 7.91 26.09
C PHE A 387 -4.05 8.56 25.86
N TRP A 388 -3.57 9.30 26.83
CA TRP A 388 -2.21 9.80 26.92
C TRP A 388 -1.30 8.74 27.52
N SER A 389 -0.12 8.52 26.93
CA SER A 389 0.91 7.66 27.52
C SER A 389 2.30 8.25 27.42
N CYS A 390 3.22 7.76 28.27
CA CYS A 390 4.64 8.11 28.14
C CYS A 390 5.15 7.77 26.72
N PRO A 391 5.86 8.68 26.02
CA PRO A 391 6.39 8.41 24.68
C PRO A 391 7.55 7.41 24.69
N LYS A 392 8.21 7.20 25.84
CA LYS A 392 9.29 6.22 25.99
C LYS A 392 8.72 4.78 25.98
N ARG A 393 9.42 3.86 25.31
CA ARG A 393 9.02 2.45 25.12
C ARG A 393 8.73 1.70 26.42
N HIS A 394 7.94 0.63 26.32
CA HIS A 394 7.73 -0.34 27.39
C HIS A 394 9.07 -0.83 27.97
N GLY A 395 9.21 -0.70 29.30
CA GLY A 395 10.45 -1.03 30.03
C GLY A 395 11.43 0.14 30.23
N LYS A 396 11.35 1.21 29.41
CA LYS A 396 12.17 2.43 29.54
C LYS A 396 11.35 3.69 29.87
N GLY A 397 10.03 3.61 29.86
CA GLY A 397 9.11 4.70 30.17
C GLY A 397 8.54 4.63 31.58
N CYS A 398 8.08 5.76 32.11
CA CYS A 398 7.58 5.87 33.48
C CYS A 398 6.18 5.28 33.72
N GLY A 399 5.61 4.57 32.74
CA GLY A 399 4.27 3.99 32.82
C GLY A 399 3.12 5.01 32.90
N PHE A 400 3.35 6.29 32.56
CA PHE A 400 2.27 7.29 32.57
C PHE A 400 1.13 6.88 31.64
N PHE A 401 -0.11 6.99 32.15
CA PHE A 401 -1.35 6.67 31.45
C PHE A 401 -2.47 7.59 31.98
N ARG A 402 -3.24 8.20 31.08
CA ARG A 402 -4.49 8.90 31.42
C ARG A 402 -5.47 8.85 30.24
N TRP A 403 -6.76 8.71 30.48
CA TRP A 403 -7.74 8.80 29.40
C TRP A 403 -7.83 10.23 28.86
N ALA A 404 -7.70 10.40 27.55
CA ALA A 404 -7.82 11.71 26.92
C ALA A 404 -9.28 12.15 26.81
N ASP A 405 -10.22 11.20 26.76
CA ASP A 405 -11.65 11.47 26.68
C ASP A 405 -12.27 12.03 27.99
N GLU A 406 -11.48 12.11 29.07
CA GLU A 406 -11.86 12.81 30.31
C GLU A 406 -11.92 14.32 30.14
N GLU A 407 -11.12 14.85 29.21
CA GLU A 407 -11.03 16.29 28.94
C GLU A 407 -12.00 16.71 27.83
N PHE A 408 -12.78 15.78 27.28
CA PHE A 408 -13.73 16.08 26.21
C PHE A 408 -14.98 16.74 26.78
N PRO A 409 -15.61 17.66 26.02
CA PRO A 409 -16.87 18.25 26.42
C PRO A 409 -17.93 17.15 26.59
N LYS A 410 -18.79 17.30 27.61
CA LYS A 410 -19.91 16.40 27.83
C LYS A 410 -21.03 16.74 26.84
N CYS A 411 -21.73 15.72 26.34
CA CYS A 411 -22.93 15.94 25.54
C CYS A 411 -24.13 16.29 26.43
N GLN A 412 -25.30 16.55 25.82
CA GLN A 412 -26.54 16.92 26.55
C GLN A 412 -27.04 15.84 27.51
N HIS A 413 -26.59 14.59 27.37
CA HIS A 413 -26.86 13.51 28.33
C HIS A 413 -25.92 13.52 29.54
N ALA A 414 -25.07 14.55 29.69
CA ALA A 414 -23.94 14.59 30.62
C ALA A 414 -22.91 13.44 30.44
N LYS A 415 -22.98 12.72 29.31
CA LYS A 415 -22.06 11.63 28.94
C LYS A 415 -20.88 12.17 28.14
N ARG A 416 -19.75 11.45 28.19
CA ARG A 416 -18.53 11.80 27.43
C ARG A 416 -18.85 11.81 25.93
N SER A 417 -18.37 12.83 25.22
CA SER A 417 -18.49 12.90 23.76
C SER A 417 -17.46 12.00 23.07
N LEU A 418 -17.70 11.71 21.79
CA LEU A 418 -16.74 11.07 20.89
C LEU A 418 -16.07 12.12 20.03
N LEU A 419 -14.75 11.97 19.84
CA LEU A 419 -14.00 12.74 18.86
C LEU A 419 -14.06 12.07 17.48
N ARG A 420 -14.55 12.79 16.48
CA ARG A 420 -14.66 12.36 15.07
C ARG A 420 -13.96 13.31 14.14
N ARG A 421 -13.74 12.86 12.89
CA ARG A 421 -13.13 13.64 11.80
C ARG A 421 -14.13 13.74 10.65
N VAL A 422 -14.23 14.91 10.04
CA VAL A 422 -15.01 15.11 8.82
C VAL A 422 -14.30 14.44 7.66
N LEU A 423 -14.96 13.46 7.05
CA LEU A 423 -14.49 12.76 5.86
C LEU A 423 -15.24 13.17 4.59
N LYS A 424 -16.31 13.98 4.75
CA LYS A 424 -17.05 14.54 3.62
C LYS A 424 -16.15 15.56 2.90
N PRO A 425 -16.12 15.58 1.55
CA PRO A 425 -15.46 16.64 0.79
C PRO A 425 -16.02 18.02 1.14
N GLY A 426 -15.17 19.06 1.06
CA GLY A 426 -15.54 20.46 1.28
C GLY A 426 -14.61 21.20 2.24
N ALA A 427 -14.93 22.46 2.54
CA ALA A 427 -14.08 23.36 3.35
C ALA A 427 -13.73 22.83 4.75
N ASN A 428 -14.59 21.97 5.32
CA ASN A 428 -14.37 21.37 6.63
C ASN A 428 -13.70 19.98 6.56
N ASN A 429 -13.31 19.49 5.38
CA ASN A 429 -12.70 18.17 5.25
C ASN A 429 -11.46 18.07 6.15
N GLY A 430 -11.36 16.94 6.85
CA GLY A 430 -10.24 16.68 7.73
C GLY A 430 -10.28 17.40 9.08
N ARG A 431 -11.23 18.34 9.32
CA ARG A 431 -11.45 18.94 10.64
C ARG A 431 -12.00 17.92 11.63
N TYR A 432 -11.73 18.15 12.91
CA TYR A 432 -12.19 17.31 14.00
C TYR A 432 -13.33 17.96 14.77
N PHE A 433 -14.25 17.14 15.25
CA PHE A 433 -15.40 17.58 16.02
C PHE A 433 -15.76 16.57 17.12
N TYR A 434 -16.36 17.07 18.20
CA TYR A 434 -16.98 16.27 19.24
C TYR A 434 -18.46 16.00 18.91
N CYS A 435 -18.95 14.80 19.19
CA CYS A 435 -20.36 14.44 19.05
C CYS A 435 -20.85 13.49 20.15
N CYS A 436 -22.15 13.29 20.28
CA CYS A 436 -22.70 12.33 21.25
C CYS A 436 -22.18 10.89 21.01
N ALA A 437 -21.88 10.17 22.10
CA ALA A 437 -21.40 8.79 22.06
C ALA A 437 -22.48 7.71 21.93
N GLN A 438 -23.75 8.08 22.09
CA GLN A 438 -24.87 7.15 22.03
C GLN A 438 -25.03 6.53 20.63
N ALA A 439 -25.83 5.46 20.53
CA ALA A 439 -26.23 4.90 19.24
C ALA A 439 -27.08 5.91 18.45
N LYS A 440 -27.07 5.84 17.11
CA LYS A 440 -27.65 6.87 16.22
C LYS A 440 -29.10 7.24 16.55
N SER A 441 -29.91 6.28 16.98
CA SER A 441 -31.31 6.50 17.40
C SER A 441 -31.48 7.19 18.76
N LEU A 442 -30.43 7.24 19.58
CA LEU A 442 -30.41 7.78 20.94
C LEU A 442 -29.40 8.93 21.09
N GLN A 443 -28.88 9.46 19.98
CA GLN A 443 -27.94 10.57 19.99
C GLN A 443 -28.68 11.89 20.21
N CYS A 444 -28.18 12.71 21.13
CA CYS A 444 -28.55 14.11 21.20
C CYS A 444 -27.79 14.89 20.13
N ASN A 445 -28.22 16.12 19.88
CA ASN A 445 -27.66 16.99 18.84
C ASN A 445 -26.36 17.70 19.24
N PHE A 446 -25.68 17.22 20.29
CA PHE A 446 -24.41 17.80 20.72
C PHE A 446 -23.36 17.70 19.61
N PHE A 447 -22.79 18.86 19.28
CA PHE A 447 -21.75 19.04 18.27
C PHE A 447 -20.84 20.19 18.68
N ALA A 448 -19.53 20.03 18.55
CA ALA A 448 -18.60 21.12 18.73
C ALA A 448 -17.29 20.91 17.95
N TRP A 449 -16.74 21.98 17.39
CA TRP A 449 -15.47 21.92 16.66
C TRP A 449 -14.28 21.86 17.62
N VAL A 450 -13.20 21.22 17.18
CA VAL A 450 -11.91 21.26 17.88
C VAL A 450 -11.06 22.40 17.32
N LYS A 451 -10.57 23.31 18.19
CA LYS A 451 -9.77 24.49 17.79
C LYS A 451 -8.43 24.15 17.13
N SER A 452 -7.70 23.15 17.63
CA SER A 452 -6.45 22.65 17.02
C SER A 452 -6.18 21.20 17.45
N VAL A 453 -5.59 20.39 16.56
CA VAL A 453 -5.43 18.93 16.71
C VAL A 453 -4.02 18.42 16.42
N GLU A 454 -3.00 19.25 16.62
CA GLU A 454 -1.60 18.91 16.36
C GLU A 454 -1.19 17.57 16.98
N ASN A 455 -1.64 17.28 18.21
CA ASN A 455 -1.35 16.01 18.88
C ASN A 455 -2.14 14.82 18.32
N TYR A 456 -3.34 15.03 17.78
CA TYR A 456 -4.09 13.96 17.13
C TYR A 456 -3.44 13.55 15.81
N ASN A 457 -2.86 14.49 15.07
CA ASN A 457 -2.13 14.14 13.85
C ASN A 457 -0.97 13.16 14.13
N ARG A 458 -0.44 13.13 15.36
CA ARG A 458 0.61 12.20 15.82
C ARG A 458 0.12 10.79 16.19
N LEU A 459 -1.20 10.58 16.37
CA LEU A 459 -1.81 9.25 16.60
C LEU A 459 -1.71 8.30 15.40
N ARG A 460 -1.33 8.84 14.23
CA ARG A 460 -1.19 8.07 13.01
C ARG A 460 -0.08 7.04 13.22
N PRO A 461 -0.21 5.83 12.66
CA PRO A 461 0.95 4.96 12.54
C PRO A 461 2.00 5.66 11.66
N GLN A 462 2.90 6.40 12.28
CA GLN A 462 4.25 6.48 11.77
C GLN A 462 4.74 5.03 11.75
N SER A 463 5.20 4.56 10.61
CA SER A 463 6.04 3.38 10.54
C SER A 463 7.37 3.70 11.24
N GLN A 464 7.34 3.84 12.57
CA GLN A 464 8.52 3.89 13.40
C GLN A 464 9.05 2.45 13.49
N VAL A 465 9.95 2.12 12.57
CA VAL A 465 10.97 1.12 12.87
C VAL A 465 12.07 1.88 13.59
N HIS A 466 12.38 1.47 14.81
CA HIS A 466 13.51 2.03 15.55
C HIS A 466 14.80 1.67 14.86
N LEU A 467 15.60 2.70 14.57
CA LEU A 467 17.05 2.56 14.52
C LEU A 467 17.50 2.25 15.95
N GLY A 468 18.05 1.05 16.16
CA GLY A 468 18.92 0.80 17.29
C GLY A 468 20.26 1.45 16.96
N ASN A 469 20.72 2.37 17.81
CA ASN A 469 22.10 2.82 17.78
C ASN A 469 22.99 1.59 18.03
N HIS A 470 23.73 1.16 17.03
CA HIS A 470 24.93 0.37 17.23
C HIS A 470 26.10 1.33 17.04
N GLU A 471 26.91 1.45 18.09
CA GLU A 471 28.18 2.14 18.09
C GLU A 471 29.06 1.60 16.96
N GLU A 472 29.58 2.50 16.13
CA GLU A 472 30.63 2.21 15.16
C GLU A 472 31.90 1.84 15.91
N GLN A 473 32.19 0.53 16.01
CA GLN A 473 33.57 0.09 16.17
C GLN A 473 34.19 -0.01 14.78
N ARG A 474 35.04 0.97 14.48
CA ARG A 474 36.02 0.91 13.39
C ARG A 474 36.88 -0.35 13.58
N LEU A 475 36.80 -1.26 12.62
CA LEU A 475 37.86 -2.23 12.38
C LEU A 475 38.41 -1.93 10.99
N ASP A 476 39.54 -1.23 10.98
CA ASP A 476 40.40 -1.09 9.83
C ASP A 476 40.97 -2.46 9.47
N GLY A 477 40.76 -2.90 8.23
CA GLY A 477 41.20 -4.21 7.76
C GLY A 477 41.22 -4.28 6.24
N ASN A 478 42.35 -3.86 5.67
CA ASN A 478 42.77 -4.12 4.29
C ASN A 478 42.45 -5.56 3.85
N PHE A 479 41.73 -5.75 2.75
CA PHE A 479 41.85 -6.97 1.95
C PHE A 479 41.84 -6.68 0.45
N ASN A 480 42.98 -7.01 -0.15
CA ASN A 480 43.29 -6.93 -1.57
C ASN A 480 42.44 -7.88 -2.43
N SER A 481 42.31 -7.45 -3.68
CA SER A 481 41.79 -8.15 -4.85
C SER A 481 42.47 -9.50 -5.12
N SER A 482 41.69 -10.53 -5.50
CA SER A 482 42.11 -11.59 -6.44
C SER A 482 40.98 -12.61 -6.73
N LEU A 483 40.61 -12.69 -8.01
CA LEU A 483 40.10 -13.83 -8.80
C LEU A 483 38.74 -14.50 -8.49
N ALA A 484 37.77 -14.16 -9.35
CA ALA A 484 37.06 -15.05 -10.30
C ALA A 484 36.76 -16.51 -9.92
N LYS A 485 35.46 -16.83 -9.79
CA LYS A 485 34.75 -17.89 -10.55
C LYS A 485 33.24 -17.81 -10.29
N GLY A 486 32.45 -18.01 -11.35
CA GLY A 486 31.03 -17.70 -11.42
C GLY A 486 30.14 -18.35 -10.35
N GLN A 487 29.24 -17.55 -9.79
CA GLN A 487 28.06 -17.99 -9.05
C GLN A 487 26.88 -17.10 -9.43
N SER A 488 25.72 -17.72 -9.66
CA SER A 488 24.49 -17.04 -10.09
C SER A 488 23.96 -16.08 -9.01
N ALA A 489 23.19 -15.07 -9.44
CA ALA A 489 22.60 -14.04 -8.57
C ALA A 489 21.72 -14.58 -7.41
N GLN A 490 21.31 -15.86 -7.45
CA GLN A 490 20.63 -16.55 -6.36
C GLN A 490 21.54 -16.83 -5.14
N ALA A 491 22.84 -17.02 -5.33
CA ALA A 491 23.78 -17.29 -4.25
C ALA A 491 24.07 -16.05 -3.39
N PHE A 492 24.15 -14.86 -4.03
CA PHE A 492 24.45 -13.60 -3.35
C PHE A 492 23.29 -13.14 -2.43
N ALA A 493 22.04 -13.34 -2.87
CA ALA A 493 20.84 -13.04 -2.07
C ALA A 493 20.76 -13.91 -0.80
N THR A 494 21.27 -15.14 -0.84
CA THR A 494 21.23 -16.08 0.29
C THR A 494 22.27 -15.72 1.37
N GLN A 495 23.41 -15.16 0.96
CA GLN A 495 24.51 -14.82 1.88
C GLN A 495 24.27 -13.50 2.62
N THR A 496 23.63 -12.50 2.00
CA THR A 496 23.25 -11.24 2.66
C THR A 496 22.06 -11.42 3.63
N LEU A 497 21.17 -12.39 3.38
CA LEU A 497 20.04 -12.69 4.26
C LEU A 497 20.42 -13.45 5.55
N ARG A 498 21.59 -14.11 5.60
CA ARG A 498 22.08 -14.77 6.82
C ARG A 498 22.43 -13.78 7.94
N LYS A 499 22.99 -12.61 7.60
CA LYS A 499 23.50 -11.63 8.60
C LYS A 499 22.43 -10.82 9.31
N LEU A 500 21.19 -10.77 8.81
CA LEU A 500 20.14 -9.92 9.40
C LEU A 500 19.28 -10.61 10.46
N PHE A 501 19.37 -11.95 10.63
CA PHE A 501 18.49 -12.68 11.56
C PHE A 501 19.10 -13.93 12.22
N TYR A 502 20.39 -14.24 12.00
CA TYR A 502 21.15 -15.11 12.90
C TYR A 502 21.97 -14.22 13.84
N HIS A 503 21.62 -14.22 15.12
CA HIS A 503 22.60 -13.88 16.15
C HIS A 503 23.53 -15.09 16.25
N ASP A 504 24.74 -14.96 15.70
CA ASP A 504 25.88 -15.65 16.29
C ASP A 504 26.42 -14.73 17.39
N ALA A 505 26.55 -15.30 18.59
CA ALA A 505 26.85 -14.72 19.91
C ALA A 505 25.66 -14.08 20.66
#